data_AF-A0A7W3NNL1-F1
#
_entry.id   AF-A0A7W3NNL1-F1
#
_cell.length_a   1.000
_cell.length_b   1.000
_cell.length_c   1.000
_cell.angle_alpha   90.00
_cell.angle_beta   90.00
_cell.angle_gamma   90.00
#
_symmetry.space_group_name_H-M   'P 1'
#
loop_
_entity.id
_entity.type
_entity.pdbx_description
1 polymer ?
#
loop_
_entity_poly.entity_id
_entity_poly.type
_entity_poly.pdbx_seq_one_letter_code
_entity_poly.pdbx_strand_id
1 'polypeptide(L)'
;MPEQNESPFDRPGRLEALRRRLLGERTQTDLIPVDLTGRISAGDEAGKFVRVEELSGPAPSYLILLAHDQEFTHGCGDYWVEDFPALERFFAEGAWVVDWFG
;
A
#
# COMPACT_ATOMS: atom_id res chain seq x y z
N MET A 1 39.26 41.74 -22.31
CA MET A 1 37.91 41.56 -21.74
C MET A 1 37.94 40.34 -20.82
N PRO A 2 37.28 40.38 -19.66
CA PRO A 2 37.71 39.66 -18.47
C PRO A 2 37.11 38.26 -18.31
N GLU A 3 37.97 37.39 -17.79
CA GLU A 3 37.79 36.22 -16.93
C GLU A 3 36.35 35.99 -16.43
N GLN A 4 35.69 34.93 -16.94
CA GLN A 4 34.49 34.38 -16.33
C GLN A 4 34.95 33.33 -15.30
N ASN A 5 35.13 33.81 -14.08
CA ASN A 5 35.39 33.02 -12.90
C ASN A 5 34.09 32.28 -12.49
N GLU A 6 33.83 31.12 -13.08
CA GLU A 6 32.69 30.29 -12.71
C GLU A 6 32.92 29.64 -11.33
N SER A 7 32.24 30.19 -10.32
CA SER A 7 32.20 29.65 -8.97
C SER A 7 31.61 28.23 -8.95
N PRO A 8 32.23 27.25 -8.25
CA PRO A 8 31.78 25.85 -8.23
C PRO A 8 30.47 25.58 -7.48
N PHE A 9 29.76 26.64 -7.05
CA PHE A 9 28.54 26.58 -6.25
C PHE A 9 27.25 26.77 -7.05
N ASP A 10 27.32 26.99 -8.37
CA ASP A 10 26.15 27.11 -9.24
C ASP A 10 25.64 25.75 -9.75
N ARG A 11 25.43 24.81 -8.82
CA ARG A 11 24.66 23.60 -9.11
C ARG A 11 23.46 23.53 -8.16
N PRO A 12 22.29 24.06 -8.57
CA PRO A 12 21.06 23.85 -7.84
C PRO A 12 20.56 22.42 -8.07
N GLY A 13 21.23 21.45 -7.44
CA GLY A 13 20.87 20.04 -7.62
C GLY A 13 21.20 19.13 -6.44
N ARG A 14 22.05 19.57 -5.51
CA ARG A 14 22.50 18.70 -4.41
C ARG A 14 21.56 18.69 -3.21
N LEU A 15 20.71 19.71 -3.04
CA LEU A 15 19.73 19.78 -1.95
C LEU A 15 18.38 19.11 -2.30
N GLU A 16 18.00 19.09 -3.58
CA GLU A 16 16.82 18.35 -4.08
C GLU A 16 17.07 16.83 -4.08
N ALA A 17 18.28 16.39 -4.41
CA ALA A 17 18.65 14.97 -4.35
C ALA A 17 18.66 14.41 -2.92
N LEU A 18 18.89 15.25 -1.91
CA LEU A 18 18.84 14.85 -0.50
C LEU A 18 17.42 14.94 0.09
N ARG A 19 16.58 15.86 -0.40
CA ARG A 19 15.14 15.89 -0.06
C ARG A 19 14.39 14.67 -0.59
N ARG A 20 14.74 14.16 -1.76
CA ARG A 20 14.22 12.88 -2.29
C ARG A 20 14.69 11.63 -1.55
N ARG A 21 15.63 11.76 -0.60
CA ARG A 21 16.17 10.65 0.20
C ARG A 21 15.62 10.61 1.63
N LEU A 22 14.85 11.63 2.02
CA LEU A 22 14.26 11.79 3.36
C LEU A 22 12.72 11.93 3.35
N LEU A 23 12.11 12.02 2.16
CA LEU A 23 10.69 11.76 1.99
C LEU A 23 10.56 10.26 1.74
N GLY A 24 10.12 9.57 2.78
CA GLY A 24 10.11 8.12 2.90
C GLY A 24 9.70 7.41 1.63
N GLU A 25 10.41 6.32 1.38
CA GLU A 25 9.74 5.09 0.99
C GLU A 25 8.56 4.94 1.96
N ARG A 26 7.42 5.55 1.63
CA ARG A 26 6.15 5.05 2.11
C ARG A 26 6.07 3.71 1.43
N THR A 27 6.71 2.70 2.01
CA THR A 27 6.19 1.35 1.96
C THR A 27 4.70 1.55 2.20
N GLN A 28 3.90 1.33 1.16
CA GLN A 28 2.46 1.39 1.25
C GLN A 28 2.02 0.17 2.08
N THR A 29 2.37 0.23 3.35
CA THR A 29 2.40 -0.86 4.31
C THR A 29 2.01 -0.34 5.70
N ASP A 30 1.98 0.98 5.90
CA ASP A 30 1.45 1.52 7.14
C ASP A 30 -0.08 1.49 7.12
N LEU A 31 -0.58 0.36 7.64
CA LEU A 31 -1.95 0.07 8.07
C LEU A 31 -2.88 -0.39 6.94
N ILE A 32 -2.91 -1.71 6.70
CA ILE A 32 -4.07 -2.36 6.08
C ILE A 32 -5.23 -2.17 7.09
N PRO A 33 -6.22 -1.32 6.78
CA PRO A 33 -7.31 -1.08 7.70
C PRO A 33 -8.19 -2.33 7.78
N VAL A 34 -8.53 -2.67 9.01
CA VAL A 34 -9.43 -3.77 9.30
C VAL A 34 -10.85 -3.23 9.45
N ASP A 35 -11.84 -4.04 9.08
CA ASP A 35 -13.25 -3.71 8.95
C ASP A 35 -13.55 -2.57 7.96
N LEU A 36 -12.63 -2.33 7.01
CA LEU A 36 -12.82 -1.39 5.91
C LEU A 36 -12.82 -2.10 4.57
N THR A 37 -13.68 -1.61 3.67
CA THR A 37 -13.70 -2.02 2.27
C THR A 37 -12.81 -1.09 1.47
N GLY A 38 -11.99 -1.67 0.61
CA GLY A 38 -11.21 -0.96 -0.39
C GLY A 38 -11.35 -1.57 -1.77
N ARG A 39 -10.87 -0.85 -2.78
CA ARG A 39 -10.76 -1.35 -4.14
C ARG A 39 -9.31 -1.58 -4.49
N ILE A 40 -8.99 -2.75 -5.01
CA ILE A 40 -7.66 -3.06 -5.53
C ILE A 40 -7.49 -2.25 -6.82
N SER A 41 -6.63 -1.24 -6.82
CA SER A 41 -6.35 -0.40 -7.98
C SER A 41 -5.18 -0.90 -8.82
N ALA A 42 -4.27 -1.68 -8.25
CA ALA A 42 -3.19 -2.33 -8.97
C ALA A 42 -2.76 -3.65 -8.29
N GLY A 43 -2.06 -4.49 -9.05
CA GLY A 43 -1.63 -5.82 -8.62
C GLY A 43 -2.44 -6.93 -9.27
N ASP A 44 -2.29 -8.14 -8.74
CA ASP A 44 -3.20 -9.24 -9.03
C ASP A 44 -4.62 -8.85 -8.58
N GLU A 45 -5.66 -9.39 -9.22
CA GLU A 45 -7.06 -9.08 -8.85
C GLU A 45 -7.47 -7.59 -8.98
N ALA A 46 -6.66 -6.76 -9.67
CA ALA A 46 -6.95 -5.35 -9.89
C ALA A 46 -8.36 -5.12 -10.48
N GLY A 47 -9.06 -4.14 -9.92
CA GLY A 47 -10.45 -3.81 -10.24
C GLY A 47 -11.46 -4.42 -9.27
N LYS A 48 -11.09 -5.45 -8.49
CA LYS A 48 -11.94 -6.07 -7.46
C LYS A 48 -11.97 -5.26 -6.16
N PHE A 49 -12.94 -5.59 -5.32
CA PHE A 49 -13.10 -5.03 -3.98
C PHE A 49 -12.54 -6.02 -2.97
N VAL A 50 -11.89 -5.48 -1.93
CA VAL A 50 -11.33 -6.24 -0.82
C VAL A 50 -11.84 -5.69 0.50
N ARG A 51 -12.14 -6.56 1.46
CA ARG A 51 -12.48 -6.20 2.84
C ARG A 51 -11.68 -7.10 3.77
N VAL A 52 -11.02 -6.51 4.76
CA VAL A 52 -10.33 -7.27 5.79
C VAL A 52 -11.18 -7.23 7.06
N GLU A 53 -11.45 -8.36 7.67
CA GLU A 53 -12.19 -8.48 8.93
C GLU A 53 -11.29 -9.08 10.01
N GLU A 54 -11.29 -8.49 11.21
CA GLU A 54 -10.58 -9.07 12.35
C GLU A 54 -11.47 -10.11 13.04
N LEU A 55 -10.98 -11.33 13.13
CA LEU A 55 -11.66 -12.38 13.87
C LEU A 55 -11.20 -12.34 15.33
N SER A 56 -12.14 -11.96 16.21
CA SER A 56 -11.93 -11.97 17.65
C SER A 56 -11.75 -13.40 18.16
N GLY A 57 -10.53 -13.75 18.58
CA GLY A 57 -10.18 -15.05 19.12
C GLY A 57 -9.05 -14.96 20.16
N PRO A 58 -8.65 -16.10 20.76
CA PRO A 58 -7.49 -16.15 21.67
C PRO A 58 -6.17 -15.78 20.97
N ALA A 59 -6.13 -15.87 19.64
CA ALA A 59 -5.12 -15.29 18.78
C ALA A 59 -5.81 -14.40 17.74
N PRO A 60 -5.27 -13.21 17.43
CA PRO A 60 -5.81 -12.35 16.38
C PRO A 60 -5.64 -13.06 15.03
N SER A 61 -6.69 -13.14 14.22
CA SER A 61 -6.59 -13.64 12.85
C SER A 61 -7.44 -12.79 11.92
N TYR A 62 -7.12 -12.78 10.62
CA TYR A 62 -7.75 -11.87 9.67
C TYR A 62 -8.40 -12.65 8.53
N LEU A 63 -9.62 -12.25 8.17
CA LEU A 63 -10.34 -12.76 7.01
C LEU A 63 -10.32 -11.70 5.91
N ILE A 64 -9.76 -12.05 4.76
CA ILE A 64 -9.66 -11.20 3.58
C ILE A 64 -10.74 -11.67 2.60
N LEU A 65 -11.73 -10.84 2.36
CA LEU A 65 -12.82 -11.10 1.42
C LEU A 65 -12.57 -10.37 0.12
N LEU A 66 -12.85 -11.01 -1.01
CA LEU A 66 -12.82 -10.43 -2.34
C LEU A 66 -14.20 -10.48 -2.99
N ALA A 67 -14.55 -9.42 -3.72
CA ALA A 67 -15.77 -9.36 -4.49
C ALA A 67 -15.60 -8.56 -5.79
N HIS A 68 -16.51 -8.79 -6.73
CA HIS A 68 -16.62 -7.98 -7.94
C HIS A 68 -17.33 -6.65 -7.71
N ASP A 69 -18.10 -6.53 -6.63
CA ASP A 69 -18.83 -5.33 -6.24
C ASP A 69 -18.54 -4.92 -4.79
N GLN A 70 -18.73 -3.64 -4.50
CA GLN A 70 -18.47 -3.05 -3.19
C GLN A 70 -19.40 -3.58 -2.09
N GLU A 71 -20.59 -4.05 -2.46
CA GLU A 71 -21.59 -4.59 -1.53
C GLU A 71 -21.28 -6.05 -1.14
N PHE A 72 -20.26 -6.67 -1.75
CA PHE A 72 -19.92 -8.08 -1.59
C PHE A 72 -21.07 -9.03 -1.96
N THR A 73 -21.96 -8.61 -2.86
CA THR A 73 -23.08 -9.45 -3.34
C THR A 73 -22.58 -10.56 -4.27
N HIS A 74 -21.54 -10.27 -5.06
CA HIS A 74 -20.83 -11.21 -5.92
C HIS A 74 -19.41 -11.42 -5.41
N GLY A 75 -19.30 -12.13 -4.27
CA GLY A 75 -18.02 -12.60 -3.74
C GLY A 75 -17.28 -13.49 -4.74
N CYS A 76 -15.96 -13.33 -4.82
CA CYS A 76 -15.10 -14.10 -5.72
C CYS A 76 -13.95 -14.80 -5.02
N GLY A 77 -13.76 -14.61 -3.71
CA GLY A 77 -12.78 -15.34 -2.93
C GLY A 77 -12.77 -14.91 -1.47
N ASP A 78 -12.35 -15.81 -0.60
CA ASP A 78 -12.10 -15.58 0.81
C ASP A 78 -10.78 -16.25 1.20
N TYR A 79 -9.94 -15.51 1.93
CA TYR A 79 -8.64 -15.97 2.40
C TYR A 79 -8.51 -15.69 3.87
N TRP A 80 -7.99 -16.65 4.63
CA TRP A 80 -7.73 -16.50 6.06
C TRP A 80 -6.23 -16.49 6.32
N VAL A 81 -5.80 -15.55 7.16
CA VAL A 81 -4.41 -15.45 7.62
C VAL A 81 -4.34 -15.40 9.14
N GLU A 82 -3.30 -16.02 9.68
CA GLU A 82 -3.15 -16.26 11.11
C GLU A 82 -2.71 -15.04 11.93
N ASP A 83 -2.11 -14.03 11.28
CA ASP A 83 -1.63 -12.81 11.94
C ASP A 83 -1.42 -11.65 10.93
N PHE A 84 -1.12 -10.47 11.45
CA PHE A 84 -0.93 -9.26 10.65
C PHE A 84 0.32 -9.33 9.75
N PRO A 85 1.49 -9.83 10.19
CA PRO A 85 2.60 -10.11 9.30
C PRO A 85 2.26 -11.02 8.10
N ALA A 86 1.42 -12.05 8.31
CA ALA A 86 0.94 -12.91 7.23
C ALA A 86 0.01 -12.15 6.27
N LEU A 87 -0.86 -11.27 6.79
CA LEU A 87 -1.68 -10.36 5.99
C LEU A 87 -0.83 -9.43 5.11
N GLU A 88 0.20 -8.81 5.66
CA GLU A 88 1.12 -7.94 4.92
C GLU A 88 1.83 -8.69 3.79
N ARG A 89 2.31 -9.91 4.08
CA ARG A 89 2.95 -10.77 3.07
C ARG A 89 1.97 -11.13 1.97
N PHE A 90 0.73 -11.48 2.30
CA PHE A 90 -0.28 -11.82 1.31
C PHE A 90 -0.54 -10.66 0.33
N PHE A 91 -0.69 -9.45 0.84
CA PHE A 91 -0.86 -8.24 0.01
C PHE A 91 0.39 -7.96 -0.85
N ALA A 92 1.58 -8.17 -0.28
CA ALA A 92 2.84 -7.99 -0.99
C ALA A 92 3.04 -9.03 -2.11
N GLU A 93 2.66 -10.29 -1.90
CA GLU A 93 2.73 -11.36 -2.90
C GLU A 93 1.81 -11.08 -4.10
N GLY A 94 0.61 -10.55 -3.85
CA GLY A 94 -0.30 -10.08 -4.89
C GLY A 94 0.13 -8.75 -5.54
N ALA A 95 1.13 -8.07 -4.99
CA ALA A 95 1.49 -6.69 -5.33
C ALA A 95 0.26 -5.75 -5.27
N TRP A 96 -0.64 -5.96 -4.32
CA TRP A 96 -1.91 -5.26 -4.22
C TRP A 96 -1.70 -3.82 -3.76
N VAL A 97 -2.25 -2.89 -4.53
CA VAL A 97 -2.44 -1.50 -4.14
C VAL A 97 -3.93 -1.30 -3.94
N VAL A 98 -4.33 -0.92 -2.73
CA VAL A 98 -5.75 -0.81 -2.37
C VAL A 98 -6.09 0.63 -2.01
N ASP A 99 -7.11 1.15 -2.66
CA ASP A 99 -7.77 2.41 -2.34
C ASP A 99 -8.91 2.13 -1.36
N TRP A 100 -8.70 2.43 -0.09
CA TRP A 100 -9.66 2.20 0.98
C TRP A 100 -10.75 3.29 1.02
N PHE A 101 -12.00 2.89 1.22
CA PHE A 101 -13.13 3.80 1.37
C PHE A 101 -13.40 4.02 2.87
N GLY A 102 -12.75 5.03 3.45
CA GLY A 102 -12.92 5.47 4.85
C GLY A 102 -13.66 6.80 4.96
#